data_AF-A0A5N6HBV4-F1
#
_entry.id   AF-A0A5N6HBV4-F1
#
_cell.length_a   1.000
_cell.length_b   1.000
_cell.length_c   1.000
_cell.angle_alpha   90.00
_cell.angle_beta   90.00
_cell.angle_gamma   90.00
#
_symmetry.space_group_name_H-M   'P 1'
#
loop_
_entity.id
_entity.type
_entity.pdbx_description
1 polymer ?
#
loop_
_entity_poly.entity_id
_entity_poly.type
_entity_poly.pdbx_seq_one_letter_code
_entity_poly.pdbx_strand_id
1 'polypeptide(L)'
;MSPEESIGSCPLPPSDLHSSLQDEPCSMLASRPSAAPFDPEPVAPFRQTLGTWGNGHSTTWPTISPSLQDSSSCMILEFSDELLAQLSGLSILDICSDDKLNEDAMIRGVLEGWHFLEDRAYSCPLWKIISQIDERIFIQGGVLTRLTMLSTILKMLVAMMYQNNFKGVPPWYRPRPSQLHLPHNATVDYFAWPGFRERLVFSNCEILTDRFFKYFVSCFRLSWPHSISIAYEINPENGLYSFSEAFSRHLVDLSKWKMCKSFFSLFPSLEEDMASENVTSPSFLTLPPETVPPCCPFSP
;
A
#
# COMPACT_ATOMS: atom_id res chain seq x y z
N MET A 1 -0.82 -52.69 -34.88
CA MET A 1 -1.90 -53.65 -34.57
C MET A 1 -2.04 -53.71 -33.06
N SER A 2 -3.03 -53.00 -32.52
CA SER A 2 -3.71 -53.29 -31.23
C SER A 2 -4.65 -54.51 -31.42
N PRO A 3 -5.46 -55.01 -30.45
CA PRO A 3 -5.80 -54.57 -29.07
C PRO A 3 -5.63 -55.73 -28.03
N GLU A 4 -5.93 -55.69 -26.73
CA GLU A 4 -7.15 -55.42 -25.93
C GLU A 4 -6.74 -55.13 -24.45
N GLU A 5 -7.14 -54.03 -23.79
CA GLU A 5 -8.35 -53.80 -22.95
C GLU A 5 -8.54 -54.68 -21.70
N SER A 6 -8.51 -54.05 -20.51
CA SER A 6 -9.43 -54.38 -19.41
C SER A 6 -9.58 -53.22 -18.42
N ILE A 7 -10.82 -52.76 -18.29
CA ILE A 7 -11.34 -51.67 -17.45
C ILE A 7 -11.91 -52.29 -16.17
N GLY A 8 -11.56 -51.74 -14.99
CA GLY A 8 -12.12 -52.15 -13.69
C GLY A 8 -12.90 -51.01 -13.04
N SER A 9 -14.23 -51.14 -13.04
CA SER A 9 -15.23 -50.17 -12.56
C SER A 9 -15.44 -50.18 -11.04
N CYS A 10 -15.81 -49.02 -10.50
CA CYS A 10 -16.35 -48.80 -9.15
C CYS A 10 -17.74 -49.46 -8.94
N PRO A 11 -18.09 -49.78 -7.69
CA PRO A 11 -19.49 -49.84 -7.27
C PRO A 11 -19.81 -48.94 -6.05
N LEU A 12 -20.93 -48.22 -6.16
CA LEU A 12 -21.83 -47.77 -5.07
C LEU A 12 -23.08 -48.69 -5.09
N PRO A 13 -24.12 -48.62 -4.21
CA PRO A 13 -24.35 -47.97 -2.89
C PRO A 13 -24.88 -49.05 -1.85
N PRO A 14 -25.78 -48.86 -0.82
CA PRO A 14 -27.05 -48.10 -0.78
C PRO A 14 -27.33 -47.23 0.48
N SER A 15 -28.37 -46.41 0.38
CA SER A 15 -28.98 -45.55 1.40
C SER A 15 -30.14 -46.22 2.17
N ASP A 16 -30.47 -45.60 3.32
CA ASP A 16 -31.77 -45.51 4.03
C ASP A 16 -32.26 -46.64 4.96
N LEU A 17 -32.44 -46.29 6.25
CA LEU A 17 -33.70 -46.20 7.04
C LEU A 17 -33.36 -46.26 8.55
N HIS A 18 -33.59 -45.21 9.35
CA HIS A 18 -34.84 -44.78 10.03
C HIS A 18 -35.14 -45.50 11.37
N SER A 19 -35.67 -44.71 12.33
CA SER A 19 -36.41 -45.04 13.58
C SER A 19 -35.63 -44.76 14.89
N SER A 20 -35.87 -43.64 15.60
CA SER A 20 -37.00 -43.25 16.49
C SER A 20 -36.81 -43.78 17.93
N LEU A 21 -37.20 -43.18 19.07
CA LEU A 21 -38.32 -42.35 19.54
C LEU A 21 -37.92 -41.84 20.95
N GLN A 22 -38.44 -40.68 21.41
CA GLN A 22 -39.19 -40.58 22.68
C GLN A 22 -39.78 -39.17 22.90
N ASP A 23 -41.12 -39.14 22.90
CA ASP A 23 -42.04 -38.06 23.28
C ASP A 23 -42.28 -38.00 24.81
N GLU A 24 -42.66 -36.82 25.34
CA GLU A 24 -43.82 -36.53 26.25
C GLU A 24 -43.74 -35.11 26.93
N PRO A 25 -44.82 -34.50 27.49
CA PRO A 25 -45.60 -33.46 26.79
C PRO A 25 -45.82 -32.09 27.54
N CYS A 26 -46.61 -31.24 26.84
CA CYS A 26 -47.23 -29.93 27.11
C CYS A 26 -47.55 -29.46 28.56
N SER A 27 -47.43 -28.13 28.79
CA SER A 27 -48.57 -27.23 29.11
C SER A 27 -48.21 -25.75 29.43
N MET A 28 -49.06 -24.84 28.91
CA MET A 28 -49.46 -23.48 29.39
C MET A 28 -48.89 -22.19 28.75
N LEU A 29 -49.86 -21.34 28.40
CA LEU A 29 -49.86 -20.01 27.77
C LEU A 29 -49.01 -18.93 28.46
N ALA A 30 -48.50 -17.97 27.67
CA ALA A 30 -48.70 -16.54 27.92
C ALA A 30 -48.55 -15.68 26.64
N SER A 31 -49.33 -14.60 26.60
CA SER A 31 -49.73 -13.75 25.48
C SER A 31 -48.65 -12.85 24.85
N ARG A 32 -48.90 -12.52 23.56
CA ARG A 32 -48.17 -11.57 22.71
C ARG A 32 -48.67 -10.13 22.91
N PRO A 33 -47.82 -9.10 22.74
CA PRO A 33 -48.29 -7.80 22.26
C PRO A 33 -47.89 -7.52 20.81
N SER A 34 -48.83 -6.92 20.10
CA SER A 34 -48.78 -6.46 18.70
C SER A 34 -47.89 -5.22 18.54
N ALA A 35 -47.12 -5.13 17.46
CA ALA A 35 -46.47 -3.91 17.00
C ALA A 35 -46.83 -3.68 15.51
N ALA A 36 -47.23 -2.44 15.22
CA ALA A 36 -47.86 -1.97 13.99
C ALA A 36 -46.91 -1.93 12.76
N PRO A 37 -47.46 -1.89 11.53
CA PRO A 37 -46.66 -1.76 10.31
C PRO A 37 -46.29 -0.29 10.04
N PHE A 38 -45.03 -0.04 9.70
CA PHE A 38 -44.54 1.24 9.21
C PHE A 38 -44.60 1.28 7.67
N ASP A 39 -45.30 2.27 7.13
CA ASP A 39 -45.33 2.60 5.71
C ASP A 39 -44.01 3.21 5.21
N PRO A 40 -43.55 2.94 3.98
CA PRO A 40 -42.45 3.65 3.36
C PRO A 40 -42.95 4.86 2.55
N GLU A 41 -42.52 6.07 2.90
CA GLU A 41 -42.68 7.26 2.06
C GLU A 41 -41.65 7.30 0.90
N PRO A 42 -42.00 7.87 -0.27
CA PRO A 42 -41.12 7.93 -1.43
C PRO A 42 -40.17 9.14 -1.34
N VAL A 43 -38.85 8.88 -1.38
CA VAL A 43 -37.83 9.92 -1.50
C VAL A 43 -37.81 10.46 -2.94
N ALA A 44 -38.08 11.76 -3.09
CA ALA A 44 -37.97 12.49 -4.37
C ALA A 44 -36.50 12.78 -4.75
N PRO A 45 -36.15 12.82 -6.05
CA PRO A 45 -34.78 13.04 -6.50
C PRO A 45 -34.39 14.53 -6.39
N PHE A 46 -33.26 14.80 -5.73
CA PHE A 46 -32.69 16.14 -5.61
C PHE A 46 -31.95 16.53 -6.90
N ARG A 47 -32.41 17.59 -7.57
CA ARG A 47 -31.78 18.19 -8.75
C ARG A 47 -30.62 19.11 -8.33
N GLN A 48 -29.46 18.94 -8.96
CA GLN A 48 -28.34 19.88 -8.89
C GLN A 48 -28.71 21.22 -9.53
N THR A 49 -28.53 22.33 -8.79
CA THR A 49 -28.53 23.69 -9.33
C THR A 49 -27.10 24.22 -9.35
N LEU A 50 -26.63 24.52 -10.55
CA LEU A 50 -25.35 25.19 -10.84
C LEU A 50 -25.42 26.63 -10.30
N GLY A 51 -24.80 26.85 -9.13
CA GLY A 51 -24.69 28.16 -8.50
C GLY A 51 -23.41 28.88 -8.95
N THR A 52 -23.56 29.89 -9.80
CA THR A 52 -22.52 30.87 -10.15
C THR A 52 -22.23 31.74 -8.93
N TRP A 53 -20.98 31.80 -8.45
CA TRP A 53 -20.56 32.73 -7.40
C TRP A 53 -19.68 33.83 -7.99
N GLY A 54 -20.10 35.07 -7.72
CA GLY A 54 -19.59 36.29 -8.31
C GLY A 54 -18.31 36.84 -7.69
N ASN A 55 -17.74 37.80 -8.43
CA ASN A 55 -16.55 38.58 -8.13
C ASN A 55 -16.64 39.37 -6.82
N GLY A 56 -15.53 39.40 -6.08
CA GLY A 56 -15.33 40.30 -4.94
C GLY A 56 -13.87 40.39 -4.48
N HIS A 57 -13.22 41.48 -4.90
CA HIS A 57 -12.10 42.20 -4.28
C HIS A 57 -10.67 41.62 -4.26
N SER A 58 -9.80 42.38 -4.96
CA SER A 58 -8.34 42.31 -5.00
C SER A 58 -7.69 42.37 -3.61
N THR A 59 -6.72 41.47 -3.40
CA THR A 59 -5.62 41.69 -2.46
C THR A 59 -4.33 41.45 -3.23
N THR A 60 -3.54 42.51 -3.40
CA THR A 60 -2.28 42.50 -4.14
C THR A 60 -1.20 41.75 -3.35
N TRP A 61 -0.75 40.61 -3.85
CA TRP A 61 0.46 39.93 -3.39
C TRP A 61 1.69 40.51 -4.13
N PRO A 62 2.86 40.65 -3.48
CA PRO A 62 4.05 41.17 -4.13
C PRO A 62 4.55 40.17 -5.19
N THR A 63 4.90 40.71 -6.35
CA THR A 63 5.41 39.99 -7.52
C THR A 63 6.72 39.28 -7.19
N ILE A 64 6.65 37.95 -7.06
CA ILE A 64 7.81 37.06 -7.00
C ILE A 64 8.35 36.91 -8.44
N SER A 65 9.68 37.02 -8.57
CA SER A 65 10.44 37.00 -9.83
C SER A 65 10.09 35.84 -10.77
N PRO A 66 10.19 36.01 -12.11
CA PRO A 66 9.61 35.07 -13.08
C PRO A 66 10.36 33.74 -13.29
N SER A 67 11.39 33.41 -12.50
CA SER A 67 12.29 32.29 -12.78
C SER A 67 12.13 31.06 -11.86
N LEU A 68 11.02 30.93 -11.13
CA LEU A 68 10.71 29.76 -10.27
C LEU A 68 9.33 29.12 -10.56
N GLN A 69 8.65 29.52 -11.64
CA GLN A 69 7.30 29.05 -12.00
C GLN A 69 7.29 27.74 -12.84
N ASP A 70 8.28 26.87 -12.69
CA ASP A 70 8.21 25.52 -13.28
C ASP A 70 7.57 24.50 -12.31
N SER A 71 6.70 24.98 -11.41
CA SER A 71 6.27 24.29 -10.18
C SER A 71 4.79 23.87 -10.17
N SER A 72 4.06 23.95 -11.30
CA SER A 72 2.62 23.65 -11.38
C SER A 72 2.27 22.40 -12.19
N SER A 73 3.25 21.70 -12.77
CA SER A 73 2.99 20.47 -13.53
C SER A 73 2.52 19.34 -12.60
N CYS A 74 1.45 18.64 -12.98
CA CYS A 74 0.85 17.51 -12.26
C CYS A 74 0.78 16.24 -13.12
N MET A 75 1.65 16.13 -14.13
CA MET A 75 1.67 15.01 -15.08
C MET A 75 1.82 13.65 -14.39
N ILE A 76 2.55 13.57 -13.27
CA ILE A 76 2.68 12.32 -12.51
C ILE A 76 1.37 11.96 -11.80
N LEU A 77 0.63 12.94 -11.27
CA LEU A 77 -0.66 12.70 -10.64
C LEU A 77 -1.71 12.26 -11.67
N GLU A 78 -1.80 12.96 -12.79
CA GLU A 78 -2.70 12.62 -13.90
C GLU A 78 -2.42 11.21 -14.43
N PHE A 79 -1.15 10.89 -14.68
CA PHE A 79 -0.73 9.55 -15.06
C PHE A 79 -1.15 8.49 -14.03
N SER A 80 -0.97 8.77 -12.74
CA SER A 80 -1.32 7.83 -11.67
C SER A 80 -2.82 7.59 -11.61
N ASP A 81 -3.63 8.64 -11.74
CA ASP A 81 -5.08 8.57 -11.73
C ASP A 81 -5.61 7.79 -12.95
N GLU A 82 -5.09 8.09 -14.15
CA GLU A 82 -5.43 7.37 -15.38
C GLU A 82 -5.06 5.87 -15.29
N LEU A 83 -3.88 5.57 -14.74
CA LEU A 83 -3.41 4.20 -14.57
C LEU A 83 -4.26 3.44 -13.55
N LEU A 84 -4.63 4.07 -12.43
CA LEU A 84 -5.49 3.48 -11.41
C LEU A 84 -6.95 3.32 -11.89
N ALA A 85 -7.44 4.19 -12.78
CA ALA A 85 -8.76 4.04 -13.37
C ALA A 85 -8.91 2.72 -14.16
N GLN A 86 -7.81 2.19 -14.71
CA GLN A 86 -7.79 0.91 -15.43
C GLN A 86 -8.18 -0.29 -14.55
N LEU A 87 -8.07 -0.18 -13.21
CA LEU A 87 -8.43 -1.24 -12.27
C LEU A 87 -9.89 -1.67 -12.43
N SER A 88 -10.78 -0.75 -12.79
CA SER A 88 -12.22 -1.02 -12.99
C SER A 88 -12.50 -2.01 -14.13
N GLY A 89 -11.56 -2.15 -15.08
CA GLY A 89 -11.68 -3.06 -16.22
C GLY A 89 -11.05 -4.44 -15.98
N LEU A 90 -10.40 -4.67 -14.84
CA LEU A 90 -9.69 -5.91 -14.57
C LEU A 90 -10.62 -7.00 -14.04
N SER A 91 -10.40 -8.24 -14.50
CA SER A 91 -11.06 -9.42 -13.93
C SER A 91 -10.32 -9.89 -12.69
N ILE A 92 -11.05 -10.11 -11.59
CA ILE A 92 -10.52 -10.68 -10.35
C ILE A 92 -9.85 -12.06 -10.56
N LEU A 93 -10.30 -12.81 -11.57
CA LEU A 93 -9.76 -14.14 -11.89
C LEU A 93 -8.34 -14.08 -12.44
N ASP A 94 -7.94 -12.94 -13.00
CA ASP A 94 -6.60 -12.73 -13.56
C ASP A 94 -5.62 -12.19 -12.51
N ILE A 95 -6.11 -11.82 -11.32
CA ILE A 95 -5.28 -11.23 -10.27
C ILE A 95 -4.57 -12.31 -9.46
N CYS A 96 -3.25 -12.17 -9.32
CA CYS A 96 -2.46 -13.05 -8.48
C CYS A 96 -2.71 -12.75 -6.99
N SER A 97 -3.28 -13.72 -6.28
CA SER A 97 -3.49 -13.68 -4.83
C SER A 97 -2.40 -14.40 -4.03
N ASP A 98 -1.45 -15.06 -4.70
CA ASP A 98 -0.35 -15.76 -4.03
C ASP A 98 0.73 -14.76 -3.62
N ASP A 99 0.89 -14.58 -2.30
CA ASP A 99 1.88 -13.67 -1.73
C ASP A 99 3.32 -14.04 -2.17
N LYS A 100 3.66 -15.32 -2.35
CA LYS A 100 5.01 -15.73 -2.77
C LYS A 100 5.30 -15.31 -4.21
N LEU A 101 4.32 -15.44 -5.11
CA LEU A 101 4.48 -15.01 -6.50
C LEU A 101 4.50 -13.48 -6.60
N ASN A 102 3.70 -12.80 -5.79
CA ASN A 102 3.70 -11.35 -5.71
C ASN A 102 5.06 -10.83 -5.20
N GLU A 103 5.62 -11.40 -4.13
CA GLU A 103 6.95 -11.04 -3.63
C GLU A 103 8.04 -11.28 -4.67
N ASP A 104 8.05 -12.45 -5.33
CA ASP A 104 9.02 -12.76 -6.40
C ASP A 104 8.95 -11.72 -7.51
N ALA A 105 7.74 -11.38 -7.97
CA ALA A 105 7.55 -10.40 -9.04
C ALA A 105 8.06 -9.01 -8.64
N MET A 106 7.81 -8.56 -7.41
CA MET A 106 8.27 -7.24 -6.93
C MET A 106 9.79 -7.19 -6.79
N ILE A 107 10.39 -8.21 -6.21
CA ILE A 107 11.84 -8.26 -5.98
C ILE A 107 12.56 -8.37 -7.33
N ARG A 108 12.11 -9.26 -8.21
CA ARG A 108 12.68 -9.44 -9.54
C ARG A 108 12.54 -8.20 -10.41
N GLY A 109 11.37 -7.56 -10.42
CA GLY A 109 11.14 -6.33 -11.16
C GLY A 109 12.06 -5.18 -10.74
N VAL A 110 12.35 -5.08 -9.44
CA VAL A 110 13.25 -4.02 -8.92
C VAL A 110 14.73 -4.34 -9.16
N LEU A 111 15.15 -5.59 -8.97
CA LEU A 111 16.57 -5.99 -9.03
C LEU A 111 17.04 -6.32 -10.45
N GLU A 112 16.24 -7.07 -11.20
CA GLU A 112 16.56 -7.59 -12.53
C GLU A 112 15.93 -6.71 -13.62
N GLY A 113 14.87 -5.97 -13.30
CA GLY A 113 14.12 -5.12 -14.23
C GLY A 113 12.81 -5.78 -14.70
N TRP A 114 11.83 -4.99 -15.11
CA TRP A 114 10.46 -5.47 -15.40
C TRP A 114 10.28 -6.25 -16.70
N HIS A 115 11.31 -6.34 -17.54
CA HIS A 115 11.26 -7.08 -18.81
C HIS A 115 10.93 -8.57 -18.62
N PHE A 116 11.20 -9.15 -17.44
CA PHE A 116 10.85 -10.55 -17.15
C PHE A 116 9.35 -10.86 -17.28
N LEU A 117 8.48 -9.84 -17.25
CA LEU A 117 7.04 -10.01 -17.44
C LEU A 117 6.68 -10.45 -18.87
N GLU A 118 7.52 -10.16 -19.86
CA GLU A 118 7.29 -10.52 -21.27
C GLU A 118 7.54 -12.00 -21.54
N ASP A 119 8.51 -12.59 -20.82
CA ASP A 119 8.97 -13.97 -21.03
C ASP A 119 8.16 -15.01 -20.22
N ARG A 120 7.18 -14.59 -19.43
CA ARG A 120 6.37 -15.49 -18.60
C ARG A 120 5.09 -15.93 -19.30
N ALA A 121 4.75 -17.21 -19.11
CA ALA A 121 3.48 -17.78 -19.53
C ALA A 121 2.27 -17.10 -18.88
N TYR A 122 2.44 -16.56 -17.66
CA TYR A 122 1.45 -15.78 -16.95
C TYR A 122 2.08 -14.53 -16.33
N SER A 123 1.40 -13.39 -16.50
CA SER A 123 1.72 -12.11 -15.87
C SER A 123 0.45 -11.51 -15.29
N CYS A 124 0.41 -11.33 -13.97
CA CYS A 124 -0.69 -10.64 -13.31
C CYS A 124 -0.82 -9.20 -13.86
N PRO A 125 -2.04 -8.72 -14.18
CA PRO A 125 -2.26 -7.35 -14.61
C PRO A 125 -1.75 -6.30 -13.60
N LEU A 126 -1.85 -6.58 -12.28
CA LEU A 126 -1.33 -5.66 -11.26
C LEU A 126 0.20 -5.52 -11.32
N TRP A 127 0.94 -6.55 -11.72
CA TRP A 127 2.40 -6.43 -11.88
C TRP A 127 2.75 -5.46 -13.01
N LYS A 128 1.94 -5.42 -14.09
CA LYS A 128 2.09 -4.46 -15.19
C LYS A 128 1.72 -3.03 -14.79
N ILE A 129 0.75 -2.86 -13.89
CA ILE A 129 0.43 -1.55 -13.31
C ILE A 129 1.61 -1.09 -12.44
N ILE A 130 2.13 -1.97 -11.59
CA ILE A 130 3.27 -1.67 -10.72
C ILE A 130 4.53 -1.34 -11.54
N SER A 131 4.82 -2.06 -12.63
CA SER A 131 5.99 -1.75 -13.47
C SER A 131 5.92 -0.34 -14.05
N GLN A 132 4.75 0.09 -14.51
CA GLN A 132 4.50 1.45 -15.01
C GLN A 132 4.65 2.51 -13.91
N ILE A 133 4.13 2.23 -12.70
CA ILE A 133 4.31 3.11 -11.53
C ILE A 133 5.80 3.24 -11.20
N ASP A 134 6.54 2.15 -11.21
CA ASP A 134 7.96 2.17 -10.91
C ASP A 134 8.75 2.96 -11.96
N GLU A 135 8.60 2.63 -13.24
CA GLU A 135 9.29 3.30 -14.35
C GLU A 135 9.03 4.81 -14.38
N ARG A 136 7.81 5.24 -14.04
CA ARG A 136 7.44 6.66 -14.09
C ARG A 136 7.76 7.43 -12.82
N ILE A 137 7.67 6.80 -11.65
CA ILE A 137 7.71 7.48 -10.35
C ILE A 137 8.94 7.04 -9.56
N PHE A 138 9.08 5.74 -9.29
CA PHE A 138 10.04 5.23 -8.31
C PHE A 138 11.40 4.83 -8.87
N ILE A 139 11.60 4.84 -10.19
CA ILE A 139 12.82 4.36 -10.86
C ILE A 139 14.09 5.11 -10.40
N GLN A 140 13.95 6.37 -10.00
CA GLN A 140 15.05 7.18 -9.46
C GLN A 140 15.29 6.95 -7.95
N GLY A 141 14.41 6.20 -7.30
CA GLY A 141 14.53 5.79 -5.91
C GLY A 141 15.54 4.65 -5.72
N GLY A 142 16.10 4.55 -4.51
CA GLY A 142 16.97 3.44 -4.15
C GLY A 142 16.21 2.10 -4.11
N VAL A 143 16.93 0.99 -4.22
CA VAL A 143 16.36 -0.38 -4.23
C VAL A 143 15.39 -0.60 -3.06
N LEU A 144 15.77 -0.24 -1.82
CA LEU A 144 14.89 -0.41 -0.66
C LEU A 144 13.63 0.44 -0.75
N THR A 145 13.71 1.66 -1.29
CA THR A 145 12.55 2.53 -1.50
C THR A 145 11.59 1.89 -2.50
N ARG A 146 12.11 1.41 -3.64
CA ARG A 146 11.32 0.73 -4.66
C ARG A 146 10.68 -0.55 -4.11
N LEU A 147 11.44 -1.43 -3.46
CA LEU A 147 10.89 -2.64 -2.81
C LEU A 147 9.80 -2.30 -1.80
N THR A 148 10.00 -1.27 -0.98
CA THR A 148 9.04 -0.85 0.05
C THR A 148 7.74 -0.31 -0.55
N MET A 149 7.86 0.65 -1.46
CA MET A 149 6.70 1.33 -2.06
C MET A 149 5.90 0.38 -2.93
N LEU A 150 6.55 -0.30 -3.87
CA LEU A 150 5.86 -1.11 -4.89
C LEU A 150 5.18 -2.34 -4.27
N SER A 151 5.83 -3.02 -3.32
CA SER A 151 5.20 -4.15 -2.61
C SER A 151 4.00 -3.71 -1.77
N THR A 152 4.09 -2.54 -1.12
CA THR A 152 3.00 -2.00 -0.31
C THR A 152 1.83 -1.55 -1.18
N ILE A 153 2.10 -0.85 -2.29
CA ILE A 153 1.08 -0.48 -3.29
C ILE A 153 0.42 -1.74 -3.85
N LEU A 154 1.18 -2.75 -4.26
CA LEU A 154 0.63 -4.02 -4.76
C LEU A 154 -0.29 -4.67 -3.71
N LYS A 155 0.12 -4.70 -2.44
CA LYS A 155 -0.70 -5.28 -1.36
C LYS A 155 -2.06 -4.58 -1.23
N MET A 156 -2.09 -3.24 -1.34
CA MET A 156 -3.35 -2.50 -1.35
C MET A 156 -4.16 -2.78 -2.61
N LEU A 157 -3.54 -2.76 -3.80
CA LEU A 157 -4.23 -3.06 -5.06
C LEU A 157 -4.92 -4.44 -5.01
N VAL A 158 -4.21 -5.47 -4.55
CA VAL A 158 -4.78 -6.81 -4.36
C VAL A 158 -5.97 -6.76 -3.38
N ALA A 159 -5.82 -6.09 -2.23
CA ALA A 159 -6.90 -5.98 -1.25
C ALA A 159 -8.17 -5.32 -1.84
N MET A 160 -7.99 -4.25 -2.63
CA MET A 160 -9.09 -3.56 -3.31
C MET A 160 -9.78 -4.47 -4.34
N MET A 161 -9.01 -5.21 -5.15
CA MET A 161 -9.54 -6.15 -6.14
C MET A 161 -10.36 -7.28 -5.49
N TYR A 162 -9.95 -7.75 -4.31
CA TYR A 162 -10.66 -8.79 -3.55
C TYR A 162 -11.69 -8.22 -2.58
N GLN A 163 -12.57 -7.33 -3.06
CA GLN A 163 -13.70 -6.79 -2.29
C GLN A 163 -13.28 -6.15 -0.97
N ASN A 164 -12.21 -5.34 -0.99
CA ASN A 164 -11.68 -4.68 0.20
C ASN A 164 -11.22 -5.68 1.30
N ASN A 165 -10.70 -6.84 0.90
CA ASN A 165 -10.10 -7.80 1.81
C ASN A 165 -8.72 -7.33 2.26
N PHE A 166 -8.69 -6.52 3.32
CA PHE A 166 -7.47 -5.97 3.90
C PHE A 166 -6.65 -6.95 4.77
N LYS A 167 -6.79 -8.27 4.55
CA LYS A 167 -5.97 -9.27 5.23
C LYS A 167 -4.51 -9.06 4.87
N GLY A 168 -3.66 -8.94 5.88
CA GLY A 168 -2.23 -8.66 5.70
C GLY A 168 -1.89 -7.21 5.31
N VAL A 169 -2.88 -6.35 5.03
CA VAL A 169 -2.66 -4.90 4.88
C VAL A 169 -2.52 -4.30 6.28
N PRO A 170 -1.40 -3.60 6.57
CA PRO A 170 -1.18 -2.98 7.87
C PRO A 170 -2.32 -2.01 8.23
N PRO A 171 -2.76 -1.95 9.51
CA PRO A 171 -3.87 -1.09 9.92
C PRO A 171 -3.69 0.39 9.54
N TRP A 172 -2.45 0.89 9.59
CA TRP A 172 -2.13 2.27 9.21
C TRP A 172 -2.24 2.55 7.71
N TYR A 173 -2.29 1.52 6.86
CA TYR A 173 -2.41 1.71 5.41
C TYR A 173 -3.85 1.61 4.92
N ARG A 174 -4.75 0.98 5.69
CA ARG A 174 -6.17 0.81 5.32
C ARG A 174 -6.88 2.16 5.08
N PRO A 175 -7.97 2.18 4.29
CA PRO A 175 -8.76 3.39 4.05
C PRO A 175 -9.24 4.06 5.34
N ARG A 176 -9.17 5.39 5.39
CA ARG A 176 -9.70 6.23 6.48
C ARG A 176 -11.19 6.53 6.25
N PRO A 177 -11.93 6.93 7.30
CA PRO A 177 -13.31 7.38 7.13
C PRO A 177 -13.48 8.49 6.08
N SER A 178 -12.55 9.45 6.00
CA SER A 178 -12.57 10.49 4.95
C SER A 178 -12.53 9.90 3.54
N GLN A 179 -11.64 8.94 3.29
CA GLN A 179 -11.52 8.26 2.01
C GLN A 179 -12.75 7.41 1.66
N LEU A 180 -13.46 6.88 2.66
CA LEU A 180 -14.69 6.09 2.44
C LEU A 180 -15.93 6.94 2.13
N HIS A 181 -15.97 8.19 2.61
CA HIS A 181 -17.19 9.01 2.57
C HIS A 181 -17.06 10.28 1.71
N LEU A 182 -15.83 10.67 1.33
CA LEU A 182 -15.58 11.88 0.54
C LEU A 182 -14.98 11.50 -0.83
N PRO A 183 -15.46 12.11 -1.93
CA PRO A 183 -14.80 12.00 -3.22
C PRO A 183 -13.35 12.52 -3.14
N HIS A 184 -12.41 11.76 -3.70
CA HIS A 184 -10.99 12.11 -3.73
C HIS A 184 -10.30 11.37 -4.90
N ASN A 185 -9.08 11.80 -5.23
CA ASN A 185 -8.26 11.16 -6.27
C ASN A 185 -7.75 9.78 -5.81
N ALA A 186 -7.79 8.76 -6.66
CA ALA A 186 -7.43 7.39 -6.27
C ALA A 186 -5.98 7.26 -5.79
N THR A 187 -5.07 8.12 -6.27
CA THR A 187 -3.65 8.15 -5.86
C THR A 187 -3.48 8.36 -4.35
N VAL A 188 -4.42 9.04 -3.69
CA VAL A 188 -4.36 9.31 -2.24
C VAL A 188 -4.29 8.03 -1.43
N ASP A 189 -4.98 6.97 -1.85
CA ASP A 189 -5.06 5.70 -1.12
C ASP A 189 -3.72 4.98 -0.96
N TYR A 190 -2.72 5.37 -1.77
CA TYR A 190 -1.44 4.69 -1.88
C TYR A 190 -0.29 5.38 -1.13
N PHE A 191 -0.58 6.44 -0.37
CA PHE A 191 0.39 7.06 0.53
C PHE A 191 0.39 6.42 1.92
N ALA A 192 1.58 6.20 2.47
CA ALA A 192 1.74 5.46 3.73
C ALA A 192 1.10 6.15 4.94
N TRP A 193 1.25 7.48 5.06
CA TRP A 193 0.87 8.20 6.27
C TRP A 193 -0.62 8.59 6.30
N PRO A 194 -1.40 8.14 7.31
CA PRO A 194 -2.82 8.48 7.42
C PRO A 194 -3.12 9.98 7.45
N GLY A 195 -2.35 10.77 8.22
CA GLY A 195 -2.56 12.21 8.32
C GLY A 195 -2.36 12.91 6.98
N PHE A 196 -1.35 12.47 6.22
CA PHE A 196 -1.12 13.00 4.89
C PHE A 196 -2.26 12.67 3.93
N ARG A 197 -2.75 11.42 3.94
CA ARG A 197 -3.92 11.01 3.15
C ARG A 197 -5.15 11.86 3.48
N GLU A 198 -5.41 12.10 4.77
CA GLU A 198 -6.51 12.97 5.19
C GLU A 198 -6.36 14.39 4.65
N ARG A 199 -5.17 14.98 4.75
CA ARG A 199 -4.91 16.30 4.16
C ARG A 199 -5.22 16.32 2.67
N LEU A 200 -4.75 15.33 1.91
CA LEU A 200 -4.94 15.27 0.47
C LEU A 200 -6.43 15.19 0.06
N VAL A 201 -7.26 14.48 0.83
CA VAL A 201 -8.71 14.44 0.63
C VAL A 201 -9.31 15.84 0.78
N PHE A 202 -8.92 16.59 1.80
CA PHE A 202 -9.49 17.93 2.07
C PHE A 202 -8.89 19.05 1.21
N SER A 203 -7.65 18.88 0.74
CA SER A 203 -6.95 19.87 -0.09
C SER A 203 -6.99 19.56 -1.58
N ASN A 204 -7.81 18.58 -2.00
CA ASN A 204 -7.94 18.14 -3.39
C ASN A 204 -6.60 17.91 -4.11
N CYS A 205 -5.65 17.28 -3.42
CA CYS A 205 -4.32 16.96 -3.96
C CYS A 205 -3.46 18.14 -4.47
N GLU A 206 -3.76 19.39 -4.10
CA GLU A 206 -3.03 20.59 -4.59
C GLU A 206 -1.50 20.52 -4.44
N ILE A 207 -1.00 19.79 -3.44
CA ILE A 207 0.44 19.64 -3.18
C ILE A 207 1.14 18.61 -4.08
N LEU A 208 0.40 17.72 -4.76
CA LEU A 208 0.92 16.59 -5.54
C LEU A 208 1.38 17.00 -6.96
N THR A 209 2.33 17.94 -7.01
CA THR A 209 3.01 18.36 -8.25
C THR A 209 4.12 17.37 -8.63
N ASP A 210 4.63 17.45 -9.87
CA ASP A 210 5.79 16.65 -10.30
C ASP A 210 7.02 16.92 -9.42
N ARG A 211 7.16 18.17 -8.95
CA ARG A 211 8.16 18.56 -7.96
C ARG A 211 7.97 17.77 -6.67
N PHE A 212 6.75 17.65 -6.16
CA PHE A 212 6.45 16.85 -4.97
C PHE A 212 6.88 15.40 -5.18
N PHE A 213 6.46 14.73 -6.25
CA PHE A 213 6.80 13.32 -6.48
C PHE A 213 8.30 13.08 -6.59
N LYS A 214 9.02 13.96 -7.31
CA LYS A 214 10.48 13.91 -7.40
C LYS A 214 11.14 13.93 -6.01
N TYR A 215 10.75 14.88 -5.17
CA TYR A 215 11.30 14.98 -3.83
C TYR A 215 10.82 13.85 -2.93
N PHE A 216 9.56 13.43 -3.04
CA PHE A 216 8.99 12.31 -2.29
C PHE A 216 9.83 11.05 -2.47
N VAL A 217 10.07 10.66 -3.73
CA VAL A 217 10.86 9.46 -4.07
C VAL A 217 12.31 9.60 -3.62
N SER A 218 12.93 10.75 -3.87
CA SER A 218 14.34 10.97 -3.52
C SER A 218 14.60 11.05 -2.01
N CYS A 219 13.58 11.37 -1.21
CA CYS A 219 13.71 11.58 0.24
C CYS A 219 13.00 10.55 1.12
N PHE A 220 12.19 9.68 0.54
CA PHE A 220 11.66 8.54 1.28
C PHE A 220 12.78 7.60 1.72
N ARG A 221 12.72 7.14 2.97
CA ARG A 221 13.68 6.20 3.56
C ARG A 221 12.94 5.18 4.40
N LEU A 222 13.19 3.90 4.13
CA LEU A 222 12.90 2.85 5.10
C LEU A 222 14.08 2.80 6.08
N SER A 223 13.81 2.90 7.38
CA SER A 223 14.80 2.80 8.46
C SER A 223 15.34 1.38 8.57
N TRP A 224 16.19 0.99 7.63
CA TRP A 224 16.75 -0.34 7.47
C TRP A 224 18.23 -0.33 7.86
N PRO A 225 18.63 -0.92 9.00
CA PRO A 225 19.99 -0.82 9.53
C PRO A 225 20.96 -1.85 8.92
N HIS A 226 20.54 -2.56 7.86
CA HIS A 226 21.28 -3.69 7.31
C HIS A 226 21.59 -3.49 5.83
N SER A 227 22.42 -4.40 5.28
CA SER A 227 22.63 -4.47 3.83
C SER A 227 21.33 -4.77 3.09
N ILE A 228 21.23 -4.29 1.85
CA ILE A 228 20.12 -4.60 0.93
C ILE A 228 20.05 -6.12 0.66
N SER A 229 21.20 -6.80 0.63
CA SER A 229 21.30 -8.23 0.33
C SER A 229 20.61 -9.14 1.34
N ILE A 230 20.28 -8.63 2.53
CA ILE A 230 19.53 -9.39 3.53
C ILE A 230 18.05 -8.99 3.61
N ALA A 231 17.59 -8.10 2.72
CA ALA A 231 16.19 -7.71 2.65
C ALA A 231 15.32 -8.83 2.04
N TYR A 232 15.92 -9.69 1.22
CA TYR A 232 15.27 -10.78 0.51
C TYR A 232 16.14 -12.04 0.52
N GLU A 233 15.52 -13.17 0.20
CA GLU A 233 16.15 -14.48 0.06
C GLU A 233 15.64 -15.17 -1.22
N ILE A 234 16.41 -16.14 -1.72
CA ILE A 234 16.02 -16.98 -2.85
C ILE A 234 15.76 -18.38 -2.31
N ASN A 235 14.55 -18.89 -2.54
CA ASN A 235 14.24 -20.27 -2.20
C ASN A 235 15.00 -21.22 -3.14
N PRO A 236 15.86 -22.12 -2.62
CA PRO A 236 16.70 -22.99 -3.45
C PRO A 236 15.92 -24.06 -4.22
N GLU A 237 14.71 -24.40 -3.80
CA GLU A 237 13.91 -25.47 -4.41
C GLU A 237 13.20 -25.01 -5.68
N ASN A 238 12.72 -23.76 -5.71
CA ASN A 238 11.92 -23.22 -6.81
C ASN A 238 12.49 -21.93 -7.43
N GLY A 239 13.57 -21.38 -6.87
CA GLY A 239 14.23 -20.17 -7.37
C GLY A 239 13.46 -18.87 -7.18
N LEU A 240 12.37 -18.88 -6.41
CA LEU A 240 11.56 -17.68 -6.15
C LEU A 240 12.22 -16.79 -5.10
N TYR A 241 12.16 -15.48 -5.32
CA TYR A 241 12.50 -14.51 -4.29
C TYR A 241 11.37 -14.39 -3.25
N SER A 242 11.75 -14.20 -1.99
CA SER A 242 10.84 -13.78 -0.91
C SER A 242 11.49 -12.69 -0.06
N PHE A 243 10.69 -11.86 0.59
CA PHE A 243 11.22 -10.92 1.57
C PHE A 243 11.68 -11.67 2.82
N SER A 244 12.80 -11.22 3.40
CA SER A 244 13.22 -11.72 4.70
C SER A 244 12.21 -11.33 5.78
N GLU A 245 12.08 -12.16 6.81
CA GLU A 245 11.26 -11.85 7.98
C GLU A 245 11.62 -10.50 8.63
N ALA A 246 12.91 -10.13 8.59
CA ALA A 246 13.35 -8.83 9.08
C ALA A 246 12.80 -7.68 8.24
N PHE A 247 12.82 -7.79 6.92
CA PHE A 247 12.32 -6.76 6.01
C PHE A 247 10.80 -6.64 6.11
N SER A 248 10.08 -7.76 6.11
CA SER A 248 8.62 -7.78 6.27
C SER A 248 8.16 -7.09 7.56
N ARG A 249 8.88 -7.28 8.67
CA ARG A 249 8.61 -6.55 9.93
C ARG A 249 8.83 -5.04 9.81
N HIS A 250 9.80 -4.59 9.02
CA HIS A 250 10.01 -3.15 8.78
C HIS A 250 8.96 -2.56 7.85
N LEU A 251 8.50 -3.32 6.84
CA LEU A 251 7.42 -2.86 5.95
C LEU A 251 6.15 -2.55 6.73
N VAL A 252 5.75 -3.43 7.66
CA VAL A 252 4.49 -3.26 8.42
C VAL A 252 4.58 -2.28 9.59
N ASP A 253 5.77 -1.79 9.93
CA ASP A 253 5.98 -0.81 11.00
C ASP A 253 6.16 0.60 10.43
N LEU A 254 5.08 1.39 10.44
CA LEU A 254 5.09 2.77 9.92
C LEU A 254 6.13 3.66 10.62
N SER A 255 6.55 3.33 11.84
CA SER A 255 7.60 4.09 12.53
C SER A 255 8.96 4.01 11.82
N LYS A 256 9.15 3.01 10.94
CA LYS A 256 10.36 2.84 10.11
C LYS A 256 10.31 3.63 8.82
N TRP A 257 9.15 4.09 8.37
CA TRP A 257 8.98 4.85 7.14
C TRP A 257 9.24 6.32 7.45
N LYS A 258 10.26 6.92 6.82
CA LYS A 258 10.71 8.27 7.11
C LYS A 258 10.85 9.11 5.86
N MET A 259 10.76 10.42 6.05
CA MET A 259 11.16 11.43 5.08
C MET A 259 12.39 12.17 5.58
N CYS A 260 13.33 12.41 4.66
CA CYS A 260 14.52 13.20 4.90
C CYS A 260 14.16 14.65 5.32
N LYS A 261 15.07 15.36 6.01
CA LYS A 261 14.87 16.78 6.37
C LYS A 261 14.74 17.74 5.18
N SER A 262 15.44 17.47 4.06
CA SER A 262 15.35 18.33 2.88
C SER A 262 13.97 18.28 2.21
N PHE A 263 13.17 17.24 2.45
CA PHE A 263 11.78 17.20 2.00
C PHE A 263 10.94 18.24 2.74
N PHE A 264 11.01 18.27 4.07
CA PHE A 264 10.27 19.24 4.89
C PHE A 264 10.76 20.68 4.73
N SER A 265 12.02 20.88 4.34
CA SER A 265 12.49 22.23 3.96
C SER A 265 11.74 22.79 2.75
N LEU A 266 11.17 21.93 1.89
CA LEU A 266 10.40 22.32 0.71
C LEU A 266 8.89 22.23 0.94
N PHE A 267 8.46 21.31 1.80
CA PHE A 267 7.05 21.07 2.16
C PHE A 267 6.87 21.13 3.68
N PRO A 268 7.09 22.28 4.32
CA PRO A 268 7.12 22.39 5.78
C PRO A 268 5.77 22.07 6.43
N SER A 269 4.66 22.32 5.75
CA SER A 269 3.32 22.00 6.24
C SER A 269 3.05 20.50 6.41
N LEU A 270 3.91 19.63 5.88
CA LEU A 270 3.75 18.17 5.93
C LEU A 270 4.49 17.51 7.11
N GLU A 271 5.25 18.27 7.90
CA GLU A 271 6.04 17.74 9.02
C GLU A 271 5.17 17.11 10.12
N GLU A 272 3.95 17.59 10.28
CA GLU A 272 2.97 17.02 11.21
C GLU A 272 2.29 15.76 10.67
N ASP A 273 2.31 15.57 9.35
CA ASP A 273 1.59 14.47 8.69
C ASP A 273 2.46 13.25 8.43
N MET A 274 3.77 13.45 8.32
CA MET A 274 4.74 12.43 7.92
C MET A 274 5.87 12.32 8.93
N ALA A 275 6.35 11.10 9.15
CA ALA A 275 7.46 10.88 10.07
C ALA A 275 8.79 11.38 9.49
N SER A 276 9.49 12.23 10.24
CA SER A 276 10.82 12.73 9.89
C SER A 276 11.94 11.79 10.33
N GLU A 277 13.03 11.74 9.57
CA GLU A 277 14.29 11.17 10.04
C GLU A 277 14.80 11.97 11.24
N ASN A 278 14.55 11.45 12.43
CA ASN A 278 15.27 11.91 13.61
C ASN A 278 16.74 11.64 13.37
N VAL A 279 17.59 12.65 13.60
CA VAL A 279 19.04 12.43 13.70
C VAL A 279 19.22 11.57 14.93
N THR A 280 19.30 10.25 14.75
CA THR A 280 19.91 9.42 15.77
C THR A 280 21.30 9.99 15.93
N SER A 281 21.57 10.59 17.09
CA SER A 281 22.89 11.10 17.46
C SER A 281 23.95 10.10 17.00
N PRO A 282 25.09 10.55 16.44
CA PRO A 282 26.16 9.63 16.13
C PRO A 282 26.49 8.92 17.43
N SER A 283 26.27 7.60 17.47
CA SER A 283 26.77 6.76 18.54
C SER A 283 28.24 7.12 18.68
N PHE A 284 28.55 7.77 19.80
CA PHE A 284 29.90 8.20 20.12
C PHE A 284 30.82 7.01 19.86
N LEU A 285 31.88 7.28 19.10
CA LEU A 285 33.06 6.43 19.06
C LEU A 285 33.35 6.02 20.51
N THR A 286 33.14 4.75 20.83
CA THR A 286 33.69 4.17 22.04
C THR A 286 35.20 4.26 21.88
N LEU A 287 35.79 5.33 22.42
CA LEU A 287 37.23 5.42 22.60
C LEU A 287 37.65 4.17 23.41
N PRO A 288 38.65 3.40 22.96
CA PRO A 288 39.21 2.37 23.80
C PRO A 288 39.83 3.03 25.04
N PRO A 289 39.83 2.34 26.20
CA PRO A 289 40.36 2.91 27.43
C PRO A 289 41.82 3.31 27.21
N GLU A 290 42.15 4.55 27.57
CA GLU A 290 43.52 5.06 27.56
C GLU A 290 44.41 4.10 28.36
N THR A 291 45.37 3.51 27.66
CA THR A 291 46.44 2.75 28.28
C THR A 291 47.35 3.76 28.96
N VAL A 292 47.24 3.85 30.29
CA VAL A 292 48.16 4.61 31.14
C VAL A 292 49.59 4.12 30.87
N PRO A 293 50.54 4.99 30.45
CA PRO A 293 51.92 4.57 30.28
C PRO A 293 52.57 4.32 31.65
N PRO A 294 53.47 3.34 31.77
CA PRO A 294 54.11 3.04 33.05
C PRO A 294 55.08 4.16 33.43
N CYS A 295 54.86 4.74 34.61
CA CYS A 295 55.84 5.59 35.29
C CYS A 295 57.17 4.83 35.45
N CYS A 296 58.21 5.29 34.77
CA CYS A 296 59.57 4.86 35.08
C CYS A 296 60.00 5.49 36.43
N PRO A 297 60.60 4.74 37.36
CA PRO A 297 61.07 5.28 38.62
C PRO A 297 62.42 5.99 38.41
N PHE A 298 62.50 7.24 38.82
CA PHE A 298 63.76 7.92 39.12
C PHE A 298 64.32 7.39 40.44
N SER A 299 65.59 6.98 40.43
CA SER A 299 66.58 7.19 41.51
C SER A 299 67.94 6.61 41.11
N PRO A 300 69.07 7.09 41.68
CA PRO A 300 69.27 8.27 42.53
C PRO A 300 69.98 9.44 41.81
#